data_AF-A0A432HLN0-F1
#
_entry.id   AF-A0A432HLN0-F1
#
_cell.length_a   1.000
_cell.length_b   1.000
_cell.length_c   1.000
_cell.angle_alpha   90.00
_cell.angle_beta   90.00
_cell.angle_gamma   90.00
#
_symmetry.space_group_name_H-M   'P 1'
#
loop_
_entity.id
_entity.type
_entity.pdbx_description
1 polymer ?
#
loop_
_entity_poly.entity_id
_entity_poly.type
_entity_poly.pdbx_seq_one_letter_code
_entity_poly.pdbx_strand_id
1 'polypeptide(L)'
;MTSQVHENLILDGKKTSMAFCPPLPENDARVAELPDGRISGGDIFFSTACWRQYIGTWEIRDNKFYLVKLKGKYRLKSKTPVLAEWFTGTLRIPRGKILEYVHMGYGSVYEKELHIKIRNGIVIKTRTIDNRNKDMDKSELMLKNLPGFENRFDGDDEL
;
A
#
# COMPACT_ATOMS: atom_id res chain seq x y z
N MET A 1 6.96 -11.98 -14.60
CA MET A 1 7.12 -10.69 -13.89
C MET A 1 6.69 -10.85 -12.43
N THR A 2 7.22 -10.06 -11.50
CA THR A 2 7.02 -10.25 -10.05
C THR A 2 5.93 -9.31 -9.53
N SER A 3 5.14 -9.72 -8.54
CA SER A 3 4.19 -8.83 -7.85
C SER A 3 4.92 -7.73 -7.10
N GLN A 4 4.25 -6.58 -6.94
CA GLN A 4 4.81 -5.46 -6.20
C GLN A 4 4.83 -5.77 -4.71
N VAL A 5 5.94 -5.49 -4.05
CA VAL A 5 6.07 -5.69 -2.60
C VAL A 5 5.07 -4.81 -1.85
N HIS A 6 4.38 -5.39 -0.87
CA HIS A 6 3.43 -4.66 -0.05
C HIS A 6 4.11 -3.59 0.81
N GLU A 7 3.33 -2.60 1.21
CA GLU A 7 3.69 -1.70 2.30
C GLU A 7 3.57 -2.40 3.66
N ASN A 8 4.33 -1.95 4.65
CA ASN A 8 4.15 -2.42 6.02
C ASN A 8 3.03 -1.62 6.68
N LEU A 9 2.14 -2.30 7.42
CA LEU A 9 1.06 -1.66 8.15
C LEU A 9 1.04 -2.14 9.61
N ILE A 10 0.87 -1.21 10.54
CA ILE A 10 0.53 -1.47 11.93
C ILE A 10 -0.93 -1.05 12.10
N LEU A 11 -1.84 -2.00 12.24
CA LEU A 11 -3.27 -1.76 12.40
C LEU A 11 -3.67 -2.09 13.84
N ASP A 12 -4.05 -1.07 14.62
CA ASP A 12 -4.44 -1.21 16.03
C ASP A 12 -3.40 -2.00 16.84
N GLY A 13 -2.11 -1.65 16.65
CA GLY A 13 -0.96 -2.29 17.29
C GLY A 13 -0.54 -3.64 16.69
N LYS A 14 -1.29 -4.20 15.73
CA LYS A 14 -0.97 -5.48 15.08
C LYS A 14 -0.26 -5.26 13.75
N LYS A 15 0.88 -5.92 13.56
CA LYS A 15 1.61 -5.89 12.28
C LYS A 15 0.86 -6.68 11.21
N THR A 16 0.76 -6.09 10.04
CA THR A 16 0.21 -6.68 8.82
C THR A 16 0.87 -6.02 7.60
N SER A 17 0.32 -6.25 6.41
CA SER A 17 0.77 -5.65 5.16
C SER A 17 -0.37 -4.92 4.48
N MET A 18 -0.02 -4.04 3.55
CA MET A 18 -0.97 -3.28 2.76
C MET A 18 -0.64 -3.49 1.27
N ALA A 19 -1.58 -4.10 0.55
CA ALA A 19 -1.52 -4.35 -0.88
C ALA A 19 -1.97 -3.09 -1.65
N PHE A 20 -1.28 -1.98 -1.35
CA PHE A 20 -1.56 -0.65 -1.88
C PHE A 20 -0.34 0.24 -1.63
N CYS A 21 -0.16 1.28 -2.45
CA CYS A 21 0.90 2.28 -2.27
C CYS A 21 0.29 3.66 -2.10
N PRO A 22 0.04 4.13 -0.86
CA PRO A 22 -0.37 5.51 -0.66
C PRO A 22 0.70 6.45 -1.23
N PRO A 23 0.31 7.52 -1.94
CA PRO A 23 1.26 8.52 -2.40
C PRO A 23 1.98 9.15 -1.20
N LEU A 24 3.28 9.42 -1.39
CA LEU A 24 4.03 10.27 -0.47
C LEU A 24 3.60 11.73 -0.68
N PRO A 25 3.70 12.58 0.36
CA PRO A 25 3.32 13.98 0.23
C PRO A 25 4.28 14.71 -0.72
N GLU A 26 3.73 15.51 -1.63
CA GLU A 26 4.52 16.31 -2.57
C GLU A 26 5.26 17.44 -1.84
N ASN A 27 6.56 17.62 -2.16
CA ASN A 27 7.40 18.71 -1.65
C ASN A 27 7.41 18.89 -0.12
N ASP A 28 7.21 17.80 0.64
CA ASP A 28 7.20 17.84 2.10
C ASP A 28 8.63 17.76 2.67
N ALA A 29 9.03 18.76 3.46
CA ALA A 29 10.35 18.82 4.07
C ALA A 29 10.67 17.60 4.98
N ARG A 30 9.64 16.87 5.44
CA ARG A 30 9.76 15.67 6.27
C ARG A 30 10.16 14.44 5.46
N VAL A 31 10.02 14.45 4.13
CA VAL A 31 10.46 13.36 3.23
C VAL A 31 11.68 13.83 2.45
N ALA A 32 12.76 13.05 2.48
CA ALA A 32 13.92 13.28 1.63
C ALA A 32 14.11 12.13 0.66
N GLU A 33 14.29 12.47 -0.61
CA GLU A 33 14.90 11.59 -1.58
C GLU A 33 16.40 11.44 -1.26
N LEU A 34 16.89 10.21 -1.32
CA LEU A 34 18.30 9.90 -1.15
C LEU A 34 18.95 9.81 -2.52
N PRO A 35 20.18 10.34 -2.69
CA PRO A 35 20.89 10.21 -3.95
C PRO A 35 21.17 8.73 -4.27
N ASP A 36 21.03 8.39 -5.54
CA ASP A 36 21.30 7.06 -6.06
C ASP A 36 22.71 6.61 -5.65
N GLY A 37 22.81 5.49 -4.92
CA GLY A 37 24.09 4.88 -4.53
C GLY A 37 24.42 4.82 -3.03
N ARG A 38 23.59 5.38 -2.13
CA ARG A 38 23.83 5.27 -0.66
C ARG A 38 23.12 4.10 0.04
N ILE A 39 22.53 3.19 -0.72
CA ILE A 39 21.80 2.05 -0.16
C ILE A 39 22.54 0.80 -0.63
N SER A 40 23.35 0.26 0.28
CA SER A 40 24.17 -0.94 0.08
C SER A 40 23.36 -2.08 -0.55
N GLY A 41 23.89 -2.62 -1.64
CA GLY A 41 23.27 -3.71 -2.39
C GLY A 41 22.92 -4.92 -1.52
N GLY A 42 21.75 -5.50 -1.78
CA GLY A 42 21.17 -6.62 -1.02
C GLY A 42 19.74 -6.38 -0.56
N ASP A 43 19.27 -5.13 -0.56
CA ASP A 43 17.92 -4.79 -0.12
C ASP A 43 16.86 -4.95 -1.23
N ILE A 44 15.67 -5.45 -0.86
CA ILE A 44 14.50 -5.67 -1.73
C ILE A 44 14.08 -4.44 -2.56
N PHE A 45 14.52 -3.24 -2.18
CA PHE A 45 14.21 -1.97 -2.83
C PHE A 45 14.70 -1.90 -4.28
N PHE A 46 15.75 -2.63 -4.67
CA PHE A 46 16.28 -2.61 -6.04
C PHE A 46 15.97 -3.90 -6.82
N SER A 47 14.93 -4.61 -6.41
CA SER A 47 14.43 -5.81 -7.09
C SER A 47 13.35 -5.45 -8.12
N THR A 48 13.16 -6.33 -9.10
CA THR A 48 11.98 -6.31 -10.00
C THR A 48 10.66 -6.50 -9.26
N ALA A 49 10.69 -6.81 -7.95
CA ALA A 49 9.53 -6.84 -7.06
C ALA A 49 9.22 -5.48 -6.40
N CYS A 50 10.11 -4.47 -6.48
CA CYS A 50 9.93 -3.16 -5.85
C CYS A 50 10.22 -2.01 -6.83
N TRP A 51 9.29 -1.73 -7.75
CA TRP A 51 9.51 -0.73 -8.81
C TRP A 51 9.61 0.69 -8.29
N ARG A 52 8.94 0.96 -7.17
CA ARG A 52 8.97 2.26 -6.49
C ARG A 52 10.28 2.54 -5.77
N GLN A 53 11.14 1.52 -5.59
CA GLN A 53 12.43 1.61 -4.92
C GLN A 53 12.38 2.02 -3.44
N TYR A 54 11.22 1.98 -2.80
CA TYR A 54 11.08 2.21 -1.36
C TYR A 54 10.01 1.31 -0.77
N ILE A 55 10.01 1.15 0.54
CA ILE A 55 8.89 0.59 1.29
C ILE A 55 8.60 1.50 2.48
N GLY A 56 7.34 1.89 2.61
CA GLY A 56 6.85 2.61 3.77
C GLY A 56 6.39 1.67 4.88
N THR A 57 6.42 2.21 6.09
CA THR A 57 5.73 1.67 7.26
C THR A 57 4.70 2.67 7.68
N TRP A 58 3.45 2.23 7.71
CA TRP A 58 2.30 3.03 8.08
C TRP A 58 1.65 2.49 9.34
N GLU A 59 0.89 3.33 10.01
CA GLU A 59 0.16 2.97 11.21
C GLU A 59 -1.25 3.55 11.15
N ILE A 60 -2.24 2.73 11.50
CA ILE A 60 -3.58 3.20 11.84
C ILE A 60 -3.75 2.99 13.34
N ARG A 61 -3.97 4.10 14.05
CA ARG A 61 -4.37 4.12 15.46
C ARG A 61 -5.34 5.27 15.69
N ASP A 62 -6.31 5.07 16.57
CA ASP A 62 -7.32 6.09 16.93
C ASP A 62 -7.99 6.74 15.70
N ASN A 63 -8.33 5.91 14.71
CA ASN A 63 -8.90 6.31 13.41
C ASN A 63 -8.03 7.28 12.59
N LYS A 64 -6.74 7.38 12.86
CA LYS A 64 -5.81 8.25 12.16
C LYS A 64 -4.74 7.42 11.44
N PHE A 65 -4.41 7.82 10.23
CA PHE A 65 -3.45 7.16 9.36
C PHE A 65 -2.12 7.91 9.34
N TYR A 66 -1.04 7.22 9.68
CA TYR A 66 0.27 7.82 9.87
C TYR A 66 1.33 7.17 8.99
N LEU A 67 2.23 7.99 8.45
CA LEU A 67 3.50 7.54 7.93
C LEU A 67 4.52 7.47 9.08
N VAL A 68 5.03 6.27 9.35
CA VAL A 68 5.97 6.00 10.46
C VAL A 68 7.41 5.93 9.99
N LYS A 69 7.65 5.34 8.81
CA LYS A 69 9.01 5.13 8.30
C LYS A 69 9.02 4.99 6.79
N LEU A 70 10.12 5.42 6.18
CA LEU A 70 10.47 5.10 4.79
C LEU A 70 11.86 4.45 4.76
N LYS A 71 12.03 3.44 3.93
CA LYS A 71 13.30 2.80 3.61
C LYS A 71 13.43 2.65 2.08
N GLY A 72 14.63 2.76 1.55
CA GLY A 72 14.89 2.76 0.11
C GLY A 72 15.11 4.19 -0.39
N LYS A 73 14.64 4.49 -1.60
CA LYS A 73 14.78 5.77 -2.30
C LYS A 73 14.44 7.00 -1.44
N TYR A 74 13.45 6.86 -0.56
CA TYR A 74 13.05 7.93 0.36
C TYR A 74 13.34 7.60 1.81
N ARG A 75 13.57 8.64 2.61
CA ARG A 75 13.71 8.59 4.06
C ARG A 75 12.80 9.62 4.72
N LEU A 76 12.12 9.19 5.78
CA LEU A 76 11.37 10.09 6.66
C LEU A 76 12.36 10.75 7.65
N LYS A 77 12.42 12.08 7.65
CA LYS A 77 13.23 12.89 8.57
C LYS A 77 12.56 13.12 9.91
N SER A 78 11.22 13.02 9.96
CA SER A 78 10.47 13.20 11.20
C SER A 78 10.90 12.16 12.24
N LYS A 79 11.06 12.60 13.50
CA LYS A 79 11.35 11.72 14.65
C LYS A 79 10.09 11.04 15.20
N THR A 80 8.91 11.56 14.85
CA THR A 80 7.60 11.04 15.27
C THR A 80 6.77 10.65 14.04
N PRO A 81 5.80 9.73 14.18
CA PRO A 81 4.85 9.43 13.11
C PRO A 81 4.17 10.70 12.58
N VAL A 82 4.03 10.79 11.26
CA VAL A 82 3.45 11.93 10.55
C VAL A 82 2.03 11.60 10.15
N LEU A 83 1.04 12.41 10.56
CA LEU A 83 -0.34 12.22 10.12
C LEU A 83 -0.41 12.42 8.60
N ALA A 84 -1.01 11.46 7.91
CA ALA A 84 -1.14 11.42 6.47
C ALA A 84 -2.30 12.30 5.98
N GLU A 85 -2.34 13.56 6.39
CA GLU A 85 -3.44 14.50 6.11
C GLU A 85 -3.63 14.75 4.61
N TRP A 86 -2.59 14.53 3.80
CA TRP A 86 -2.65 14.61 2.34
C TRP A 86 -3.37 13.43 1.68
N PHE A 87 -3.57 12.33 2.40
CA PHE A 87 -4.11 11.11 1.81
C PHE A 87 -5.62 11.00 1.96
N THR A 88 -6.29 10.81 0.83
CA THR A 88 -7.71 10.47 0.71
C THR A 88 -7.84 9.34 -0.31
N GLY A 89 -8.48 8.24 0.07
CA GLY A 89 -8.57 7.02 -0.76
C GLY A 89 -8.91 5.78 0.06
N THR A 90 -8.83 4.60 -0.55
CA THR A 90 -9.10 3.32 0.12
C THR A 90 -7.83 2.49 0.24
N LEU A 91 -7.52 2.01 1.45
CA LEU A 91 -6.45 1.05 1.67
C LEU A 91 -6.97 -0.38 1.55
N ARG A 92 -6.14 -1.29 1.03
CA ARG A 92 -6.45 -2.72 0.88
C ARG A 92 -5.51 -3.57 1.74
N ILE A 93 -6.06 -4.24 2.75
CA ILE A 93 -5.32 -5.07 3.70
C ILE A 93 -5.68 -6.53 3.43
N PRO A 94 -4.78 -7.32 2.81
CA PRO A 94 -5.04 -8.73 2.52
C PRO A 94 -5.06 -9.58 3.79
N ARG A 95 -5.95 -10.57 3.83
CA ARG A 95 -6.12 -11.50 4.95
C ARG A 95 -6.38 -12.92 4.43
N GLY A 96 -5.74 -13.90 5.07
CA GLY A 96 -5.86 -15.30 4.70
C GLY A 96 -4.94 -15.68 3.54
N LYS A 97 -5.27 -16.78 2.86
CA LYS A 97 -4.48 -17.31 1.74
C LYS A 97 -4.73 -16.50 0.46
N ILE A 98 -3.76 -16.56 -0.46
CA ILE A 98 -3.94 -16.11 -1.83
C ILE A 98 -4.87 -17.11 -2.54
N LEU A 99 -5.93 -16.62 -3.16
CA LEU A 99 -6.83 -17.40 -4.01
C LEU A 99 -6.39 -17.33 -5.48
N GLU A 100 -5.97 -16.16 -5.94
CA GLU A 100 -5.44 -15.96 -7.29
C GLU A 100 -4.22 -15.04 -7.26
N TYR A 101 -3.16 -15.47 -7.94
CA TYR A 101 -1.94 -14.72 -8.04
C TYR A 101 -1.94 -13.88 -9.32
N VAL A 102 -1.78 -12.56 -9.16
CA VAL A 102 -1.71 -11.61 -10.28
C VAL A 102 -0.30 -11.05 -10.33
N HIS A 103 0.32 -11.18 -11.51
CA HIS A 103 1.61 -10.55 -11.79
C HIS A 103 1.38 -9.05 -12.06
N MET A 104 2.32 -8.20 -11.64
CA MET A 104 2.21 -6.73 -11.70
C MET A 104 1.29 -6.12 -10.64
N GLY A 105 1.72 -5.01 -10.04
CA GLY A 105 0.91 -4.27 -9.08
C GLY A 105 0.57 -5.03 -7.79
N TYR A 106 -0.61 -4.71 -7.24
CA TYR A 106 -1.16 -5.28 -6.00
C TYR A 106 -2.39 -6.17 -6.28
N GLY A 107 -2.52 -6.69 -7.49
CA GLY A 107 -3.74 -7.32 -7.98
C GLY A 107 -4.07 -8.69 -7.39
N SER A 108 -3.13 -9.32 -6.69
CA SER A 108 -3.33 -10.66 -6.12
C SER A 108 -4.53 -10.66 -5.17
N VAL A 109 -5.35 -11.68 -5.28
CA VAL A 109 -6.62 -11.78 -4.55
C VAL A 109 -6.46 -12.73 -3.39
N TYR A 110 -6.88 -12.28 -2.22
CA TYR A 110 -6.82 -13.04 -0.97
C TYR A 110 -8.21 -13.49 -0.56
N GLU A 111 -8.29 -14.52 0.28
CA GLU A 111 -9.55 -15.03 0.84
C GLU A 111 -10.44 -13.90 1.37
N LYS A 112 -9.83 -12.96 2.09
CA LYS A 112 -10.50 -11.77 2.60
C LYS A 112 -9.64 -10.54 2.42
N GLU A 113 -10.30 -9.41 2.32
CA GLU A 113 -9.66 -8.09 2.27
C GLU A 113 -10.39 -7.15 3.19
N LEU A 114 -9.65 -6.47 4.06
CA LEU A 114 -10.18 -5.32 4.77
C LEU A 114 -9.91 -4.08 3.91
N HIS A 115 -10.98 -3.40 3.53
CA HIS A 115 -10.93 -2.11 2.86
C HIS A 115 -11.15 -1.01 3.90
N ILE A 116 -10.25 -0.04 3.95
CA ILE A 116 -10.30 1.09 4.90
C ILE A 116 -10.36 2.39 4.10
N LYS A 117 -11.51 3.06 4.12
CA LYS A 117 -11.69 4.36 3.47
C LYS A 117 -11.13 5.46 4.36
N ILE A 118 -10.25 6.27 3.80
CA ILE A 118 -9.55 7.37 4.45
C ILE A 118 -9.92 8.69 3.76
N ARG A 119 -10.14 9.72 4.56
CA ARG A 119 -10.30 11.10 4.10
C ARG A 119 -9.43 12.02 4.94
N ASN A 120 -8.49 12.69 4.28
CA ASN A 120 -7.50 13.58 4.89
C ASN A 120 -6.79 12.94 6.09
N GLY A 121 -6.31 11.70 5.91
CA GLY A 121 -5.63 10.94 6.96
C GLY A 121 -6.55 10.37 8.05
N ILE A 122 -7.87 10.53 7.97
CA ILE A 122 -8.83 10.01 8.94
C ILE A 122 -9.60 8.82 8.37
N VAL A 123 -9.66 7.72 9.12
CA VAL A 123 -10.49 6.56 8.80
C VAL A 123 -11.96 6.93 8.94
N ILE A 124 -12.73 6.79 7.86
CA ILE A 124 -14.16 7.15 7.84
C ILE A 124 -15.09 5.96 7.63
N LYS A 125 -14.57 4.85 7.09
CA LYS A 125 -15.35 3.63 6.86
C LYS A 125 -14.43 2.44 6.75
N THR A 126 -14.89 1.29 7.23
CA THR A 126 -14.24 0.00 7.00
C THR A 126 -15.26 -0.99 6.45
N ARG A 127 -14.83 -1.86 5.54
CA ARG A 127 -15.63 -3.00 5.08
C ARG A 127 -14.73 -4.19 4.84
N THR A 128 -15.22 -5.39 5.13
CA THR A 128 -14.52 -6.63 4.79
C THR A 128 -15.14 -7.21 3.53
N ILE A 129 -14.31 -7.49 2.54
CA ILE A 129 -14.68 -8.23 1.34
C ILE A 129 -14.24 -9.68 1.54
N ASP A 130 -15.16 -10.61 1.34
CA ASP A 130 -14.87 -12.04 1.26
C ASP A 130 -14.84 -12.45 -0.20
N ASN A 131 -13.72 -13.00 -0.68
CA ASN A 131 -13.56 -13.40 -2.07
C ASN A 131 -13.73 -14.90 -2.28
N ARG A 132 -13.98 -15.66 -1.22
CA ARG A 132 -14.23 -17.10 -1.35
C ARG A 132 -15.51 -17.33 -2.14
N ASN A 133 -15.45 -18.28 -3.08
CA ASN A 133 -16.55 -18.65 -3.97
C ASN A 133 -17.02 -17.57 -4.96
N LYS A 134 -16.23 -16.51 -5.18
CA LYS A 134 -16.46 -15.60 -6.30
C LYS A 134 -15.82 -16.16 -7.56
N ASP A 135 -16.49 -15.98 -8.68
CA ASP A 135 -15.86 -16.22 -9.98
C ASP A 135 -14.86 -15.09 -10.28
N MET A 136 -13.75 -15.42 -10.93
CA MET A 136 -12.61 -14.53 -11.09
C MET A 136 -12.05 -14.61 -12.50
N ASP A 137 -12.29 -13.57 -13.29
CA ASP A 137 -11.63 -13.42 -14.58
C ASP A 137 -10.19 -12.93 -14.38
N LYS A 138 -9.23 -13.84 -14.58
CA LYS A 138 -7.80 -13.54 -14.47
C LYS A 138 -7.35 -12.46 -15.46
N SER A 139 -7.93 -12.43 -16.66
CA SER A 139 -7.56 -11.47 -17.70
C SER A 139 -8.00 -10.07 -17.31
N GLU A 140 -9.22 -9.96 -16.76
CA GLU A 140 -9.74 -8.69 -16.23
C GLU A 140 -8.90 -8.19 -15.04
N LEU A 141 -8.56 -9.09 -14.10
CA LEU A 141 -7.71 -8.76 -12.96
C LEU A 141 -6.34 -8.26 -13.39
N MET A 142 -5.73 -8.88 -14.41
CA MET A 142 -4.45 -8.44 -14.97
C MET A 142 -4.57 -7.06 -15.63
N LEU A 143 -5.61 -6.83 -16.43
CA LEU A 143 -5.85 -5.55 -17.11
C LEU A 143 -6.02 -4.40 -16.11
N LYS A 144 -6.78 -4.64 -15.03
CA LYS A 144 -7.03 -3.66 -13.95
C LYS A 144 -5.77 -3.32 -13.13
N ASN A 145 -4.71 -4.13 -13.19
CA ASN A 145 -3.47 -3.95 -12.43
C ASN A 145 -2.27 -3.61 -13.30
N LEU A 146 -2.51 -3.15 -14.53
CA LEU A 146 -1.45 -2.56 -15.35
C LEU A 146 -0.90 -1.27 -14.72
N PRO A 147 0.37 -0.91 -15.00
CA PRO A 147 0.97 0.36 -14.62
C PRO A 147 0.05 1.57 -14.81
N GLY A 148 -0.20 2.31 -13.73
CA GLY A 148 -1.09 3.47 -13.67
C GLY A 148 -2.48 3.19 -13.11
N PHE A 149 -2.90 1.93 -13.02
CA PHE A 149 -4.22 1.53 -12.52
C PHE A 149 -4.19 0.82 -11.16
N GLU A 150 -3.00 0.52 -10.62
CA GLU A 150 -2.84 -0.40 -9.48
C GLU A 150 -3.34 0.15 -8.14
N ASN A 151 -3.84 1.39 -8.13
CA ASN A 151 -4.40 2.08 -6.99
C ASN A 151 -5.92 2.35 -7.12
N ARG A 152 -6.59 1.81 -8.13
CA ARG A 152 -8.04 1.96 -8.34
C ARG A 152 -8.72 0.61 -8.18
N PHE A 153 -9.71 0.51 -7.29
CA PHE A 153 -10.42 -0.74 -7.04
C PHE A 153 -11.93 -0.60 -7.19
N ASP A 154 -12.57 -1.72 -7.53
CA ASP A 154 -14.02 -1.78 -7.67
C ASP A 154 -14.70 -1.37 -6.35
N GLY A 155 -15.60 -0.39 -6.44
CA GLY A 155 -16.32 0.14 -5.30
C GLY A 155 -15.48 1.08 -4.42
N ASP A 156 -14.35 1.60 -4.89
CA ASP A 156 -13.88 2.92 -4.47
C ASP A 156 -14.95 3.91 -4.93
N ASP A 157 -15.87 4.29 -4.04
CA ASP A 157 -16.80 5.36 -4.38
C ASP A 157 -15.96 6.58 -4.76
N GLU A 158 -16.30 7.25 -5.87
CA GLU A 158 -15.84 8.63 -6.08
C GLU A 158 -16.11 9.40 -4.79
N LEU A 159 -15.04 9.94 -4.21
CA LEU A 159 -15.05 10.60 -2.91
C LEU A 159 -15.99 11.81 -2.90
#